data_AF-A0A7S1CET1-F1
#
_entry.id   AF-A0A7S1CET1-F1
#
_cell.length_a   1.000
_cell.length_b   1.000
_cell.length_c   1.000
_cell.angle_alpha   90.00
_cell.angle_beta   90.00
_cell.angle_gamma   90.00
#
_symmetry.space_group_name_H-M   'P 1'
#
loop_
_entity.id
_entity.type
_entity.pdbx_description
1 polymer ?
#
loop_
_entity_poly.entity_id
_entity_poly.type
_entity_poly.pdbx_seq_one_letter_code
_entity_poly.pdbx_strand_id
1 'polypeptide(L)'
;MAVLALLALHVFTFSLIAYTMFSGISFDSCENRTPTHTSEYCSVYDQDTCTDYFQTLPQAMLHLFTLLTTANYPDVMMPVYNCSQWAAGFFVLYLTLGEFFLLNLVLAVAYHSFQEHATAKVGATVKQRGRALREAFRLLREPGSENIVSGVRRRPSGGEGEGEGE
;
A
#
# COMPACT_ATOMS: atom_id res chain seq x y z
N MET A 1 1.00 12.38 -4.57
CA MET A 1 0.31 12.75 -5.83
C MET A 1 1.17 12.46 -7.06
N ALA A 2 2.39 13.01 -7.16
CA ALA A 2 3.25 12.79 -8.35
C ALA A 2 3.59 11.32 -8.62
N VAL A 3 3.93 10.52 -7.60
CA VAL A 3 4.31 9.11 -7.79
C VAL A 3 3.13 8.24 -8.26
N LEU A 4 1.92 8.51 -7.74
CA LEU A 4 0.71 7.82 -8.21
C LEU A 4 0.40 8.16 -9.67
N ALA A 5 0.67 9.40 -10.10
CA ALA A 5 0.54 9.78 -11.51
C ALA A 5 1.58 9.07 -12.41
N LEU A 6 2.81 8.87 -11.92
CA LEU A 6 3.83 8.08 -12.64
C LEU A 6 3.41 6.61 -12.79
N LEU A 7 2.83 6.01 -11.75
CA LEU A 7 2.27 4.66 -11.83
C LEU A 7 1.12 4.59 -12.83
N ALA A 8 0.17 5.52 -12.75
CA ALA A 8 -0.96 5.57 -13.68
C ALA A 8 -0.49 5.74 -15.14
N LEU A 9 0.50 6.61 -15.37
CA LEU A 9 1.10 6.81 -16.68
C LEU A 9 1.81 5.54 -17.18
N HIS A 10 2.54 4.84 -16.32
CA HIS A 10 3.19 3.58 -16.65
C HIS A 10 2.16 2.51 -17.07
N VAL A 11 1.12 2.31 -16.28
CA VAL A 11 0.04 1.36 -16.62
C VAL A 11 -0.63 1.78 -17.93
N PHE A 12 -0.98 3.06 -18.08
CA PHE A 12 -1.67 3.56 -19.29
C PHE A 12 -0.83 3.37 -20.57
N THR A 13 0.45 3.76 -20.53
CA THR A 13 1.35 3.66 -21.70
C THR A 13 1.61 2.22 -22.12
N PHE A 14 1.91 1.34 -21.17
CA PHE A 14 2.10 -0.08 -21.46
C PHE A 14 0.80 -0.77 -21.89
N SER A 15 -0.36 -0.34 -21.37
CA SER A 15 -1.67 -0.85 -21.82
C SER A 15 -1.98 -0.45 -23.25
N LEU A 16 -1.65 0.78 -23.63
CA LEU A 16 -1.80 1.22 -25.01
C LEU A 16 -0.90 0.40 -25.95
N ILE A 17 0.36 0.16 -25.57
CA ILE A 17 1.28 -0.67 -26.35
C ILE A 17 0.75 -2.11 -26.44
N ALA A 18 0.36 -2.73 -25.32
CA ALA A 18 -0.20 -4.07 -25.27
C ALA A 18 -1.45 -4.21 -26.14
N TYR A 19 -2.37 -3.25 -26.05
CA TYR A 19 -3.57 -3.23 -26.89
C TYR A 19 -3.20 -3.15 -28.38
N THR A 20 -2.28 -2.27 -28.78
CA THR A 20 -1.85 -2.18 -30.18
C THR A 20 -1.12 -3.42 -30.69
N MET A 21 -0.41 -4.14 -29.80
CA MET A 21 0.41 -5.29 -30.16
C MET A 21 -0.36 -6.62 -30.12
N PHE A 22 -1.29 -6.78 -29.17
CA PHE A 22 -1.93 -8.06 -28.86
C PHE A 22 -3.44 -8.11 -29.12
N SER A 23 -4.08 -7.00 -29.50
CA SER A 23 -5.55 -6.99 -29.78
C SER A 23 -5.97 -7.90 -30.93
N GLY A 24 -5.08 -8.22 -31.87
CA GLY A 24 -5.35 -9.07 -33.02
C GLY A 24 -4.95 -10.54 -32.85
N ILE A 25 -4.40 -10.93 -31.69
CA ILE A 25 -3.95 -12.30 -31.45
C ILE A 25 -5.05 -13.05 -30.69
N SER A 26 -5.74 -13.97 -31.37
CA SER A 26 -6.62 -14.94 -30.71
C SER A 26 -5.78 -16.10 -30.18
N PHE A 27 -5.73 -16.25 -28.85
CA PHE A 27 -4.81 -17.17 -28.19
C PHE A 27 -5.05 -18.65 -28.54
N ASP A 28 -6.30 -19.02 -28.77
CA ASP A 28 -6.67 -20.37 -29.23
C ASP A 28 -6.04 -20.75 -30.59
N SER A 29 -5.68 -19.76 -31.42
CA SER A 29 -5.06 -20.00 -32.72
C SER A 29 -3.58 -20.43 -32.62
N CYS A 30 -2.92 -20.12 -31.51
CA CYS A 30 -1.49 -20.38 -31.32
C CYS A 30 -1.18 -21.79 -30.81
N GLU A 31 -2.13 -22.42 -30.13
CA GLU A 31 -1.95 -23.75 -29.51
C GLU A 31 -2.28 -24.90 -30.48
N ASN A 32 -2.72 -24.61 -31.71
CA ASN A 32 -3.12 -25.61 -32.72
C ASN A 32 -4.12 -26.66 -32.18
N ARG A 33 -4.89 -26.30 -31.15
CA ARG A 33 -5.85 -27.16 -30.47
C ARG A 33 -7.19 -27.09 -31.19
N THR A 34 -7.83 -28.24 -31.39
CA THR A 34 -9.22 -28.29 -31.85
C THR A 34 -10.11 -27.52 -30.87
N PRO A 35 -11.12 -26.76 -31.34
CA PRO A 35 -11.97 -25.94 -30.49
C PRO A 35 -12.86 -26.85 -29.63
N THR A 36 -12.37 -27.26 -28.47
CA THR A 36 -13.21 -27.72 -27.38
C THR A 36 -13.80 -26.48 -26.72
N HIS A 37 -15.09 -26.53 -26.45
CA HIS A 37 -16.00 -25.43 -26.10
C HIS A 37 -15.76 -24.82 -24.70
N THR A 38 -14.49 -24.60 -24.35
CA THR A 38 -13.99 -23.92 -23.15
C THR A 38 -12.61 -23.35 -23.52
N SER A 39 -12.52 -22.06 -23.88
CA SER A 39 -11.21 -21.41 -24.01
C SER A 39 -10.50 -21.54 -22.65
N GLU A 40 -9.29 -22.08 -22.66
CA GLU A 40 -8.48 -22.33 -21.46
C GLU A 40 -8.07 -21.00 -20.78
N TYR A 41 -8.05 -19.92 -21.56
CA TYR A 41 -7.69 -18.58 -21.14
C TYR A 41 -8.90 -17.65 -21.27
N CYS A 42 -9.51 -17.29 -20.14
CA CYS A 42 -10.62 -16.34 -20.08
C CYS A 42 -10.26 -15.14 -19.20
N SER A 43 -10.55 -13.93 -19.68
CA SER A 43 -10.50 -12.72 -18.89
C SER A 43 -11.46 -12.83 -17.69
N VAL A 44 -10.94 -12.63 -16.48
CA VAL A 44 -11.77 -12.59 -15.24
C VAL A 44 -12.72 -11.39 -15.23
N TYR A 45 -12.45 -10.37 -16.04
CA TYR A 45 -13.24 -9.14 -16.09
C TYR A 45 -14.42 -9.19 -17.06
N ASP A 46 -14.61 -10.30 -17.78
CA ASP A 46 -15.73 -10.51 -18.69
C ASP A 46 -16.40 -11.84 -18.36
N GLN A 47 -17.60 -11.76 -17.79
CA GLN A 47 -18.25 -12.90 -17.14
C GLN A 47 -19.25 -13.61 -18.06
N ASP A 48 -19.76 -12.91 -19.07
CA ASP A 48 -20.77 -13.41 -20.00
C ASP A 48 -20.14 -13.95 -21.29
N THR A 49 -18.98 -13.39 -21.68
CA THR A 49 -18.21 -13.82 -22.85
C THR A 49 -16.78 -14.10 -22.44
N CYS A 50 -16.31 -15.34 -22.63
CA CYS A 50 -14.89 -15.64 -22.42
C CYS A 50 -14.06 -14.94 -23.50
N THR A 51 -13.53 -13.75 -23.15
CA THR A 51 -12.71 -12.91 -24.02
C THR A 51 -11.23 -12.99 -23.64
N ASP A 52 -10.34 -12.78 -24.62
CA ASP A 52 -8.90 -12.74 -24.38
C ASP A 52 -8.49 -11.52 -23.52
N TYR A 53 -7.33 -11.60 -22.88
CA TYR A 53 -6.86 -10.57 -21.93
C TYR A 53 -6.66 -9.16 -22.54
N PHE A 54 -6.33 -9.06 -23.83
CA PHE A 54 -5.94 -7.79 -24.48
C PHE A 54 -6.90 -7.36 -25.61
N GLN A 55 -8.13 -7.87 -25.67
CA GLN A 55 -9.08 -7.54 -26.75
C GLN A 55 -9.53 -6.08 -26.72
N THR A 56 -9.73 -5.52 -25.54
CA THR A 56 -10.14 -4.12 -25.36
C THR A 56 -9.16 -3.36 -24.48
N LEU A 57 -9.04 -2.05 -24.71
CA LEU A 57 -8.15 -1.20 -23.93
C LEU A 57 -8.44 -1.24 -22.42
N PRO A 58 -9.71 -1.17 -21.94
CA PRO A 58 -9.99 -1.28 -20.51
C PRO A 58 -9.60 -2.64 -19.91
N GLN A 59 -9.80 -3.74 -20.64
CA GLN A 59 -9.36 -5.06 -20.18
C GLN A 59 -7.84 -5.14 -20.09
N ALA A 60 -7.12 -4.65 -21.11
CA ALA A 60 -5.67 -4.58 -21.10
C ALA A 60 -5.15 -3.77 -19.89
N MET A 61 -5.80 -2.64 -19.58
CA MET A 61 -5.48 -1.83 -18.40
C MET A 61 -5.66 -2.58 -17.09
N LEU A 62 -6.78 -3.30 -16.92
CA LEU A 62 -7.04 -4.08 -15.71
C LEU A 62 -6.05 -5.23 -15.55
N HIS A 63 -5.81 -6.00 -16.61
CA HIS A 63 -4.85 -7.10 -16.59
C HIS A 63 -3.43 -6.65 -16.32
N LEU A 64 -2.98 -5.53 -16.91
CA LEU A 64 -1.66 -4.97 -16.59
C LEU A 64 -1.63 -4.35 -15.20
N PHE A 65 -2.68 -3.68 -14.74
CA PHE A 65 -2.76 -3.18 -13.36
C PHE A 65 -2.64 -4.32 -12.34
N THR A 66 -3.30 -5.46 -12.58
CA THR A 66 -3.14 -6.65 -11.74
C THR A 66 -1.74 -7.25 -11.87
N LEU A 67 -1.16 -7.22 -13.07
CA LEU A 67 0.22 -7.66 -13.29
C LEU A 67 1.26 -6.80 -12.57
N LEU A 68 1.00 -5.51 -12.33
CA LEU A 68 1.84 -4.65 -11.50
C LEU A 68 2.03 -5.22 -10.08
N THR A 69 1.04 -5.94 -9.59
CA THR A 69 1.05 -6.62 -8.29
C THR A 69 1.44 -8.10 -8.40
N THR A 70 1.82 -8.56 -9.60
CA THR A 70 2.19 -9.96 -9.93
C THR A 70 1.11 -11.00 -9.66
N ALA A 71 -0.14 -10.58 -9.42
CA ALA A 71 -1.22 -11.48 -9.00
C ALA A 71 -1.73 -12.42 -10.09
N ASN A 72 -1.52 -12.09 -11.37
CA ASN A 72 -1.91 -12.86 -12.54
C ASN A 72 -0.71 -13.35 -13.38
N TYR A 73 0.50 -13.35 -12.81
CA TYR A 73 1.69 -13.93 -13.46
C TYR A 73 1.87 -15.40 -13.03
N PRO A 74 2.23 -16.34 -13.93
CA PRO A 74 2.54 -16.16 -15.35
C PRO A 74 1.33 -16.23 -16.29
N ASP A 75 0.13 -16.47 -15.75
CA ASP A 75 -1.07 -16.82 -16.53
C ASP A 75 -1.43 -15.79 -17.61
N VAL A 76 -1.28 -14.48 -17.33
CA VAL A 76 -1.54 -13.41 -18.30
C VAL A 76 -0.56 -13.39 -19.48
N MET A 77 0.64 -13.93 -19.28
CA MET A 77 1.74 -13.93 -20.26
C MET A 77 1.78 -15.19 -21.11
N MET A 78 1.46 -16.35 -20.51
CA MET A 78 1.55 -17.66 -21.15
C MET A 78 0.89 -17.76 -22.54
N PRO A 79 -0.36 -17.32 -22.75
CA PRO A 79 -0.98 -17.47 -24.07
C PRO A 79 -0.29 -16.64 -25.14
N VAL A 80 0.20 -15.45 -24.80
CA VAL A 80 0.96 -14.59 -25.72
C VAL A 80 2.34 -15.19 -26.03
N TYR A 81 2.97 -15.81 -25.03
CA TYR A 81 4.27 -16.46 -25.17
C TYR A 81 4.22 -17.67 -26.11
N ASN A 82 3.16 -18.47 -26.03
CA ASN A 82 2.98 -19.63 -26.91
C ASN A 82 2.86 -19.21 -28.39
N CYS A 83 2.27 -18.04 -28.67
CA CYS A 83 2.24 -17.46 -30.02
C CYS A 83 3.61 -16.95 -30.48
N SER A 84 4.31 -16.22 -29.61
CA SER A 84 5.58 -15.58 -29.94
C SER A 84 6.45 -15.38 -28.71
N GLN A 85 7.61 -16.03 -28.71
CA GLN A 85 8.60 -15.93 -27.63
C GLN A 85 9.13 -14.49 -27.44
N TRP A 86 9.14 -13.67 -28.50
CA TRP A 86 9.54 -12.26 -28.42
C TRP A 86 8.61 -11.43 -27.53
N ALA A 87 7.35 -11.84 -27.37
CA ALA A 87 6.41 -11.15 -26.49
C ALA A 87 6.85 -11.21 -25.02
N ALA A 88 7.68 -12.20 -24.62
CA ALA A 88 8.22 -12.26 -23.27
C ALA A 88 9.00 -10.99 -22.88
N GLY A 89 9.71 -10.39 -23.84
CA GLY A 89 10.46 -9.16 -23.60
C GLY A 89 9.59 -8.00 -23.14
N PHE A 90 8.35 -7.91 -23.63
CA PHE A 90 7.40 -6.89 -23.20
C PHE A 90 7.03 -7.05 -21.71
N PHE A 91 6.67 -8.25 -21.28
CA PHE A 91 6.27 -8.53 -19.90
C PHE A 91 7.43 -8.36 -18.92
N VAL A 92 8.64 -8.78 -19.30
CA VAL A 92 9.84 -8.57 -18.48
C VAL A 92 10.15 -7.08 -18.33
N LEU A 93 10.05 -6.29 -19.41
CA LEU A 93 10.25 -4.84 -19.35
C LEU A 93 9.20 -4.15 -18.47
N TYR A 94 7.93 -4.56 -18.60
CA TYR A 94 6.84 -4.06 -17.78
C TYR A 94 7.07 -4.33 -16.29
N LEU A 95 7.32 -5.59 -15.92
CA LEU A 95 7.55 -5.98 -14.53
C LEU A 95 8.79 -5.30 -13.95
N THR A 96 9.89 -5.23 -14.72
CA THR A 96 11.11 -4.60 -14.22
C THR A 96 10.93 -3.12 -13.92
N LEU A 97 10.31 -2.35 -14.83
CA LEU A 97 10.05 -0.93 -14.62
C LEU A 97 8.98 -0.67 -13.54
N GLY A 98 7.91 -1.46 -13.53
CA GLY A 98 6.80 -1.30 -12.58
C GLY A 98 7.16 -1.71 -11.16
N GLU A 99 7.61 -2.95 -10.99
CA GLU A 99 7.80 -3.56 -9.68
C GLU A 99 9.10 -3.11 -9.00
N PHE A 100 10.21 -3.06 -9.74
CA PHE A 100 11.51 -2.72 -9.13
C PHE A 100 11.80 -1.23 -9.08
N PHE A 101 11.34 -0.42 -10.03
CA PHE A 101 11.59 1.03 -9.98
C PHE A 101 10.42 1.77 -9.34
N LEU A 102 9.20 1.60 -9.86
CA LEU A 102 8.08 2.42 -9.43
C LEU A 102 7.55 2.03 -8.04
N LEU A 103 7.40 0.75 -7.70
CA LEU A 103 6.95 0.38 -6.34
C LEU A 103 7.97 0.76 -5.27
N ASN A 104 9.27 0.58 -5.54
CA ASN A 104 10.33 1.01 -4.62
C ASN A 104 10.35 2.54 -4.46
N LEU A 105 10.06 3.31 -5.52
CA LEU A 105 9.89 4.76 -5.43
C LEU A 105 8.67 5.15 -4.60
N VAL A 106 7.54 4.48 -4.78
CA VAL A 106 6.31 4.69 -3.98
C VAL A 106 6.61 4.43 -2.51
N LEU A 107 7.27 3.32 -2.20
CA LEU A 107 7.67 2.96 -0.85
C LEU A 107 8.60 4.01 -0.25
N ALA A 108 9.61 4.47 -1.01
CA ALA A 108 10.55 5.49 -0.55
C ALA A 108 9.85 6.81 -0.21
N VAL A 109 8.93 7.28 -1.05
CA VAL A 109 8.18 8.52 -0.81
C VAL A 109 7.20 8.36 0.36
N ALA A 110 6.49 7.23 0.44
CA ALA A 110 5.60 6.94 1.56
C ALA A 110 6.38 6.90 2.88
N TYR A 111 7.55 6.26 2.89
CA TYR A 111 8.45 6.22 4.03
C TYR A 111 8.90 7.63 4.44
N HIS A 112 9.33 8.46 3.48
CA HIS A 112 9.76 9.81 3.76
C HIS A 112 8.66 10.65 4.41
N SER A 113 7.43 10.61 3.87
CA SER A 113 6.28 11.30 4.46
C SER A 113 5.94 10.77 5.84
N PHE A 114 5.97 9.45 6.05
CA PHE A 114 5.75 8.86 7.36
C PHE A 114 6.81 9.31 8.38
N GLN A 115 8.08 9.34 7.96
CA GLN A 115 9.19 9.75 8.81
C GLN A 115 9.11 11.23 9.20
N GLU A 116 8.71 12.11 8.28
CA GLU A 116 8.48 13.53 8.56
C GLU A 116 7.40 13.72 9.63
N HIS A 117 6.26 13.04 9.46
CA HIS A 117 5.16 13.08 10.44
C HIS A 117 5.54 12.45 11.78
N ALA A 118 6.28 11.34 11.77
CA ALA A 118 6.76 10.69 12.99
C ALA A 118 7.71 11.60 13.77
N THR A 119 8.67 12.21 13.07
CA THR A 119 9.65 13.13 13.68
C THR A 119 8.98 14.37 14.26
N ALA A 120 7.99 14.94 13.55
CA ALA A 120 7.22 16.08 14.04
C ALA A 120 6.44 15.74 15.32
N LYS A 121 5.80 14.56 15.39
CA LYS A 121 5.07 14.09 16.58
C LYS A 121 5.98 13.84 17.77
N VAL A 122 7.14 13.20 17.55
CA VAL A 122 8.13 12.96 18.60
C VAL A 122 8.68 14.29 19.12
N GLY A 123 9.03 15.21 18.22
CA GLY A 123 9.51 16.55 18.58
C GLY A 123 8.49 17.36 19.41
N ALA A 124 7.20 17.31 19.02
CA ALA A 124 6.13 17.94 19.79
C ALA A 124 5.99 17.35 21.20
N THR A 125 6.07 16.03 21.32
CA THR A 125 5.99 15.32 22.61
C THR A 125 7.17 15.67 23.53
N VAL A 126 8.39 15.68 22.99
CA VAL A 126 9.59 16.08 23.74
C VAL A 126 9.50 17.53 24.19
N LYS A 127 9.05 18.44 23.31
CA LYS A 127 8.86 19.86 23.64
C LYS A 127 7.81 20.05 24.74
N GLN A 128 6.70 19.32 24.69
CA GLN A 128 5.67 19.35 25.72
C GLN A 128 6.20 18.85 27.06
N ARG A 129 6.93 17.73 27.08
CA ARG A 129 7.58 17.20 28.29
C ARG A 129 8.59 18.19 28.86
N GLY A 130 9.40 18.82 28.01
CA GLY A 130 10.36 19.84 28.42
C GLY A 130 9.69 21.06 29.05
N ARG A 131 8.56 21.51 28.50
CA ARG A 131 7.75 22.59 29.09
C ARG A 131 7.17 22.19 30.45
N ALA A 132 6.56 21.00 30.55
CA ALA A 132 5.99 20.52 31.80
C ALA A 132 7.04 20.38 32.92
N LEU A 133 8.21 19.83 32.60
CA LEU A 133 9.33 19.73 33.54
C LEU A 133 9.83 21.11 33.99
N ARG A 134 9.96 22.06 33.06
CA ARG A 134 10.42 23.41 33.38
C ARG A 134 9.46 24.15 34.31
N GLU A 135 8.16 24.01 34.07
CA GLU A 135 7.15 24.58 34.97
C GLU A 135 7.12 23.88 36.33
N ALA A 136 7.25 22.56 36.39
CA ALA A 136 7.35 21.83 37.66
C ALA A 136 8.57 22.27 38.49
N PHE A 137 9.74 22.44 37.87
CA PHE A 137 10.94 22.96 38.55
C PHE A 137 10.78 24.42 39.01
N ARG A 138 10.05 25.25 38.24
CA ARG A 138 9.74 26.64 38.63
C ARG A 138 8.95 26.67 39.93
N LEU A 139 7.91 25.84 40.05
CA LEU A 139 7.07 25.72 41.25
C LEU A 139 7.85 25.21 42.48
N LEU A 140 8.82 24.30 42.30
CA LEU A 140 9.64 23.78 43.40
C LEU A 140 10.63 24.83 43.96
N ARG A 141 11.12 25.74 43.13
CA ARG A 141 12.16 26.72 43.50
C ARG A 141 11.59 27.98 44.17
N GLU A 142 10.30 28.26 44.06
CA GLU A 142 9.68 29.40 44.75
C GLU A 142 9.68 29.14 46.28
N PRO A 143 10.22 30.07 47.11
CA PRO A 143 10.45 29.88 48.55
C PRO A 143 9.17 29.84 49.43
N GLY A 144 8.00 29.56 48.86
CA GLY A 144 6.71 29.45 49.57
C GLY A 144 6.10 28.04 49.59
N SER A 145 6.84 27.01 49.14
CA SER A 145 6.32 25.65 48.95
C SER A 145 6.10 24.83 50.24
N GLU A 146 6.53 25.32 51.40
CA GLU A 146 6.25 24.69 52.71
C GLU A 146 4.75 24.58 53.03
N ASN A 147 3.91 25.50 52.54
CA ASN A 147 2.47 25.50 52.80
C ASN A 147 1.67 24.52 51.91
N ILE A 148 2.24 24.03 50.81
CA ILE A 148 1.54 23.13 49.87
C ILE A 148 1.82 21.66 50.21
N VAL A 149 3.04 21.34 50.66
CA VAL A 149 3.41 19.97 51.07
C VAL A 149 2.64 19.52 52.33
N SER A 150 2.33 20.45 53.23
CA SER A 150 1.52 20.20 54.44
C SER A 150 0.03 19.95 54.13
N GLY A 151 -0.50 20.44 53.00
CA GLY A 151 -1.88 20.20 52.55
C GLY A 151 -2.09 18.84 51.87
N VAL A 152 -1.11 18.34 51.11
CA VAL A 152 -1.22 17.06 50.39
C VAL A 152 -0.97 15.85 51.32
N ARG A 153 -0.24 16.03 52.42
CA ARG A 153 0.00 14.96 53.41
C ARG A 153 -1.24 14.59 54.25
N ARG A 154 -2.35 15.33 54.15
CA ARG A 154 -3.60 15.06 54.87
C ARG A 154 -4.66 14.37 53.99
N ARG A 155 -4.31 13.32 53.23
CA ARG A 155 -5.31 12.28 52.94
C ARG A 155 -5.29 11.30 54.11
N PRO A 156 -6.32 11.23 54.96
CA PRO A 156 -6.40 10.22 55.99
C PRO A 156 -6.57 8.87 55.29
N SER A 157 -5.59 7.99 55.47
CA SER A 157 -5.81 6.55 55.42
C SER A 157 -6.44 6.18 56.76
N GLY A 158 -7.73 5.86 56.76
CA GLY A 158 -8.45 5.57 58.00
C GLY A 158 -9.89 5.18 57.72
N GLY A 159 -10.06 3.92 57.33
CA GLY A 159 -11.35 3.29 57.13
C GLY A 159 -11.20 1.78 57.27
N GLU A 160 -10.68 1.33 58.43
CA GLU A 160 -10.98 0.00 58.95
C GLU A 160 -12.04 0.19 60.02
N GLY A 161 -13.20 -0.41 59.77
CA GLY A 161 -14.29 -0.48 60.72
C GLY A 161 -14.15 -1.72 61.59
N GLU A 162 -14.37 -1.53 62.88
CA GLU A 162 -14.85 -2.48 63.89
C GLU A 162 -15.54 -1.54 64.91
N GLY A 163 -16.85 -1.58 65.18
CA GLY A 163 -17.72 -2.72 65.30
C GLY A 163 -17.74 -3.16 66.75
N GLU A 164 -18.53 -2.51 67.61
CA GLU A 164 -19.12 -3.10 68.82
C GLU A 164 -20.05 -2.09 69.53
N GLY A 165 -21.32 -2.48 69.67
CA GLY A 165 -22.38 -1.70 70.29
C GLY A 165 -23.72 -2.43 70.14
N GLU A 166 -24.00 -3.26 71.16
CA GLU A 166 -25.21 -4.09 71.44
C GLU A 166 -25.15 -5.57 71.03
#